data_AF-A0A6A9GYD7-F1
#
_entry.id   AF-A0A6A9GYD7-F1
#
_cell.length_a   1.000
_cell.length_b   1.000
_cell.length_c   1.000
_cell.angle_alpha   90.00
_cell.angle_beta   90.00
_cell.angle_gamma   90.00
#
_symmetry.space_group_name_H-M   'P 1'
#
loop_
_entity.id
_entity.type
_entity.pdbx_description
1 polymer ?
#
loop_
_entity_poly.entity_id
_entity_poly.type
_entity_poly.pdbx_seq_one_letter_code
_entity_poly.pdbx_strand_id
1 'polypeptide(L)'
;NTQNWKYDELNDEFICPNNKRIGFKRYAYRNDRYGFKRDFKLYECDDCSACSLRQQCMKPNSKSNKKIMKNYNWEYFKAQINQKLSEPETKKIYSQRKIDVEPVFGFMKAILGFTRMSVRGINKVKRELGFVLMALNIRKI
;
A
#
# COMPACT_ATOMS: atom_id res chain seq x y z
N ASN A 1 -15.46 1.36 -3.81
CA ASN A 1 -14.16 1.60 -3.14
C ASN A 1 -14.43 2.00 -1.68
N THR A 2 -13.92 1.28 -0.68
CA THR A 2 -14.15 1.58 0.76
C THR A 2 -13.21 2.62 1.34
N GLN A 3 -12.17 3.02 0.58
CA GLN A 3 -11.15 3.96 1.05
C GLN A 3 -11.68 5.40 1.21
N ASN A 4 -12.81 5.72 0.57
CA ASN A 4 -13.41 7.05 0.60
C ASN A 4 -14.58 7.16 1.60
N TRP A 5 -14.73 6.18 2.49
CA TRP A 5 -15.81 6.20 3.48
C TRP A 5 -15.39 7.05 4.66
N LYS A 6 -16.31 7.90 5.14
CA LYS A 6 -16.04 8.72 6.33
C LYS A 6 -15.91 7.81 7.53
N TYR A 7 -14.88 8.04 8.33
CA TYR A 7 -14.64 7.35 9.59
C TYR A 7 -14.89 8.36 10.71
N ASP A 8 -15.80 8.02 11.61
CA ASP A 8 -16.08 8.80 12.82
C ASP A 8 -15.18 8.28 13.94
N GLU A 9 -14.22 9.11 14.35
CA GLU A 9 -13.23 8.76 15.36
C GLU A 9 -13.83 8.70 16.78
N LEU A 10 -14.90 9.46 17.04
CA LEU A 10 -15.52 9.52 18.38
C LEU A 10 -16.26 8.23 18.71
N ASN A 11 -16.98 7.67 17.72
CA ASN A 11 -17.78 6.48 17.90
C ASN A 11 -17.05 5.18 17.47
N ASP A 12 -15.85 5.29 16.87
CA ASP A 12 -15.14 4.17 16.22
C ASP A 12 -16.03 3.48 15.16
N GLU A 13 -16.62 4.26 14.26
CA GLU A 13 -17.59 3.78 13.25
C GLU A 13 -17.24 4.25 11.84
N PHE A 14 -17.53 3.41 10.84
CA PHE A 14 -17.52 3.83 9.44
C PHE A 14 -18.92 4.19 8.96
N ILE A 15 -19.02 5.27 8.18
CA ILE A 15 -20.26 5.71 7.55
C ILE A 15 -20.23 5.26 6.08
N CYS A 16 -21.14 4.35 5.75
CA CYS A 16 -21.40 3.91 4.38
C CYS A 16 -22.03 5.05 3.55
N PRO A 17 -21.87 5.10 2.22
CA PRO A 17 -22.58 6.05 1.36
C PRO A 17 -24.11 6.05 1.50
N ASN A 18 -24.69 4.96 2.01
CA ASN A 18 -26.12 4.87 2.34
C ASN A 18 -26.44 5.33 3.79
N ASN A 19 -25.57 6.15 4.40
CA ASN A 19 -25.65 6.64 5.79
C ASN A 19 -25.78 5.57 6.89
N LYS A 20 -25.52 4.30 6.57
CA LYS A 20 -25.45 3.22 7.57
C LYS A 20 -24.13 3.28 8.32
N ARG A 21 -24.21 3.18 9.65
CA ARG A 21 -23.06 3.06 10.55
C ARG A 21 -22.56 1.62 10.57
N ILE A 22 -21.25 1.47 10.68
CA ILE A 22 -20.56 0.19 10.68
C ILE A 22 -19.62 0.21 11.86
N GLY A 23 -20.06 -0.43 12.94
CA GLY A 23 -19.35 -0.47 14.20
C GLY A 23 -18.21 -1.49 14.22
N PHE A 24 -17.36 -1.33 15.23
CA PHE A 24 -16.33 -2.31 15.56
C PHE A 24 -16.98 -3.63 16.01
N LYS A 25 -16.46 -4.75 15.49
CA LYS A 25 -16.95 -6.09 15.87
C LYS A 25 -15.93 -6.90 16.63
N ARG A 26 -14.69 -6.98 16.14
CA ARG A 26 -13.62 -7.75 16.79
C ARG A 26 -12.24 -7.39 16.27
N TYR A 27 -11.22 -7.73 17.04
CA TYR A 27 -9.85 -7.84 16.56
C TYR A 27 -9.70 -9.09 15.68
N ALA A 28 -8.91 -8.96 14.62
CA ALA A 28 -8.56 -10.03 13.71
C ALA A 28 -7.07 -9.93 13.39
N TYR A 29 -6.42 -11.07 13.14
CA TYR A 29 -5.03 -11.09 12.70
C TYR A 29 -4.89 -11.89 11.41
N ARG A 30 -3.84 -11.59 10.65
CA ARG A 30 -3.42 -12.39 9.49
C ARG A 30 -1.90 -12.54 9.50
N ASN A 31 -1.43 -13.73 9.17
CA ASN A 31 -0.01 -13.99 8.97
C ASN A 31 0.32 -13.84 7.49
N ASP A 32 1.43 -13.18 7.19
CA ASP A 32 1.99 -13.14 5.85
C ASP A 32 2.62 -14.50 5.48
N ARG A 33 2.98 -14.70 4.21
CA ARG A 33 3.69 -15.91 3.73
C ARG A 33 4.96 -16.21 4.53
N TYR A 34 5.60 -15.16 5.06
CA TYR A 34 6.83 -15.23 5.85
C TYR A 34 6.59 -15.31 7.37
N GLY A 35 5.35 -15.55 7.82
CA GLY A 35 5.00 -15.70 9.23
C GLY A 35 4.82 -14.40 10.01
N PHE A 36 5.01 -13.24 9.38
CA PHE A 36 4.79 -11.96 10.05
C PHE A 36 3.31 -11.73 10.36
N LYS A 37 2.99 -11.57 11.65
CA LYS A 37 1.62 -11.33 12.13
C LYS A 37 1.24 -9.86 11.94
N ARG A 38 0.07 -9.62 11.34
CA ARG A 38 -0.54 -8.30 11.20
C ARG A 38 -1.87 -8.26 11.94
N ASP A 39 -2.04 -7.24 12.77
CA ASP A 39 -3.27 -7.02 13.53
C ASP A 39 -4.20 -6.03 12.80
N PHE A 40 -5.50 -6.30 12.91
CA PHE A 40 -6.57 -5.55 12.26
C PHE A 40 -7.74 -5.37 13.23
N LYS A 41 -8.38 -4.20 13.16
CA LYS A 41 -9.75 -4.04 13.68
C LYS A 41 -10.74 -4.37 12.56
N LEU A 42 -11.67 -5.27 12.83
CA LEU A 42 -12.73 -5.66 11.91
C LEU A 42 -14.02 -4.93 12.27
N TYR A 43 -14.55 -4.23 11.28
CA TYR A 43 -15.83 -3.55 11.31
C TYR A 43 -16.78 -4.31 10.38
N GLU A 44 -18.01 -4.52 10.83
CA GLU A 44 -19.02 -5.22 10.05
C GLU A 44 -20.34 -4.46 10.14
N CYS A 45 -21.04 -4.37 9.01
CA CYS A 45 -22.36 -3.77 8.99
C CYS A 45 -23.38 -4.80 9.46
N ASP A 46 -24.35 -4.37 10.27
CA ASP A 46 -25.37 -5.27 10.81
C ASP A 46 -26.29 -5.82 9.71
N ASP A 47 -26.74 -4.96 8.80
CA ASP A 47 -27.62 -5.37 7.70
C ASP A 47 -27.37 -4.66 6.38
N CYS A 48 -26.89 -5.43 5.39
CA CYS A 48 -26.68 -5.00 4.01
C CYS A 48 -27.65 -5.66 3.00
N SER A 49 -28.62 -6.44 3.45
CA SER A 49 -29.46 -7.33 2.62
C SER A 49 -30.31 -6.57 1.60
N ALA A 50 -30.94 -5.45 2.01
CA ALA A 50 -31.82 -4.64 1.16
C ALA A 50 -31.17 -3.33 0.65
N CYS A 51 -29.84 -3.24 0.60
CA CYS A 51 -29.16 -2.00 0.22
C CYS A 51 -29.15 -1.79 -1.31
N SER A 52 -29.66 -0.64 -1.78
CA SER A 52 -29.63 -0.25 -3.20
C SER A 52 -28.22 -0.19 -3.79
N LEU A 53 -27.24 0.19 -2.98
CA LEU A 53 -25.82 0.27 -3.37
C LEU A 53 -25.06 -1.05 -3.23
N ARG A 54 -25.73 -2.18 -2.94
CA ARG A 54 -25.07 -3.48 -2.69
C ARG A 54 -24.19 -3.91 -3.85
N GLN A 55 -24.66 -3.76 -5.09
CA GLN A 55 -23.91 -4.15 -6.29
C GLN A 55 -22.60 -3.36 -6.48
N GLN A 56 -22.58 -2.09 -6.07
CA GLN A 56 -21.38 -1.23 -6.15
C GLN A 56 -20.46 -1.40 -4.93
N CYS A 57 -21.04 -1.73 -3.78
CA CYS A 57 -20.34 -1.82 -2.51
C CYS A 57 -19.69 -3.19 -2.26
N MET A 58 -20.31 -4.26 -2.74
CA MET A 58 -19.94 -5.65 -2.45
C MET A 58 -19.57 -6.40 -3.73
N LYS A 59 -18.76 -7.46 -3.60
CA LYS A 59 -18.53 -8.38 -4.71
C LYS A 59 -19.85 -9.08 -5.08
N PRO A 60 -20.14 -9.29 -6.37
CA PRO A 60 -21.28 -10.09 -6.79
C PRO A 60 -21.26 -11.46 -6.10
N ASN A 61 -22.42 -11.96 -5.68
CA ASN A 61 -22.62 -13.24 -4.95
C ASN A 61 -22.05 -13.33 -3.53
N SER A 62 -21.67 -12.21 -2.91
CA SER A 62 -21.29 -12.22 -1.49
C SER A 62 -22.51 -12.48 -0.60
N LYS A 63 -22.45 -13.56 0.19
CA LYS A 63 -23.49 -13.95 1.17
C LYS A 63 -23.34 -13.26 2.53
N SER A 64 -22.17 -12.65 2.80
CA SER A 64 -21.90 -11.96 4.06
C SER A 64 -22.32 -10.49 4.02
N ASN A 65 -22.35 -9.84 5.17
CA ASN A 65 -22.41 -8.38 5.24
C ASN A 65 -21.08 -7.74 4.85
N LYS A 66 -21.11 -6.42 4.66
CA LYS A 66 -19.92 -5.62 4.37
C LYS A 66 -18.97 -5.65 5.57
N LYS A 67 -17.73 -6.06 5.31
CA LYS A 67 -16.64 -6.06 6.29
C LYS A 67 -15.55 -5.09 5.86
N ILE A 68 -15.02 -4.33 6.82
CA ILE A 68 -13.87 -3.46 6.66
C ILE A 68 -12.82 -3.90 7.66
N MET A 69 -11.58 -4.08 7.20
CA MET A 69 -10.44 -4.37 8.06
C MET A 69 -9.54 -3.15 8.05
N LYS A 70 -9.38 -2.49 9.19
CA LYS A 70 -8.48 -1.35 9.37
C LYS A 70 -7.22 -1.81 10.08
N ASN A 71 -6.06 -1.51 9.51
CA ASN A 71 -4.77 -1.74 10.16
C ASN A 71 -4.24 -0.39 10.65
N TYR A 72 -4.21 -0.20 11.97
CA TYR A 72 -3.78 1.07 12.57
C TYR A 72 -2.29 1.33 12.41
N ASN A 73 -1.44 0.30 12.50
CA ASN A 73 -0.01 0.44 12.26
C ASN A 73 0.26 0.94 10.84
N TRP A 74 -0.46 0.39 9.85
CA TRP A 74 -0.39 0.85 8.47
C TRP A 74 -0.84 2.29 8.31
N GLU A 75 -2.00 2.67 8.86
CA GLU A 75 -2.49 4.05 8.78
C GLU A 75 -1.54 5.05 9.47
N TYR A 76 -0.96 4.67 10.61
CA TYR A 76 0.03 5.47 11.31
C TYR A 76 1.27 5.76 10.45
N PHE A 77 1.89 4.73 9.87
CA PHE A 77 3.05 4.92 9.00
C PHE A 77 2.68 5.67 7.71
N LYS A 78 1.49 5.42 7.15
CA LYS A 78 0.99 6.14 5.98
C LYS A 78 0.83 7.64 6.28
N ALA A 79 0.27 7.99 7.44
CA ALA A 79 0.14 9.38 7.87
C ALA A 79 1.51 10.06 8.01
N GLN A 80 2.49 9.39 8.64
CA GLN A 80 3.85 9.92 8.74
C GLN A 80 4.49 10.17 7.37
N ILE A 81 4.35 9.22 6.44
CA ILE A 81 4.92 9.37 5.09
C ILE A 81 4.21 10.49 4.33
N ASN A 82 2.89 10.61 4.44
CA ASN A 82 2.14 11.70 3.82
C ASN A 82 2.56 13.06 4.36
N GLN A 83 2.75 13.18 5.68
CA GLN A 83 3.24 14.40 6.30
C GLN A 83 4.63 14.75 5.75
N LYS A 84 5.55 13.79 5.74
CA LYS A 84 6.88 13.97 5.14
C LYS A 84 6.82 14.32 3.66
N LEU A 85 5.87 13.80 2.88
CA LEU A 85 5.74 14.13 1.46
C LEU A 85 5.05 15.49 1.21
N SER A 86 4.33 16.00 2.19
CA SER A 86 3.63 17.29 2.10
C SER A 86 4.54 18.49 2.39
N GLU A 87 5.64 18.27 3.13
CA GLU A 87 6.65 19.29 3.40
C GLU A 87 7.34 19.76 2.10
N PRO A 88 7.56 21.07 1.90
CA PRO A 88 8.03 21.60 0.63
C PRO A 88 9.43 21.11 0.22
N GLU A 89 10.35 20.96 1.18
CA GLU A 89 11.72 20.52 0.92
C GLU A 89 11.78 19.08 0.43
N THR A 90 11.18 18.18 1.19
CA THR A 90 11.07 16.75 0.87
C THR A 90 10.26 16.49 -0.39
N LYS A 91 9.21 17.27 -0.65
CA LYS A 91 8.44 17.23 -1.90
C LYS A 91 9.32 17.58 -3.10
N LYS A 92 10.16 18.61 -2.98
CA LYS A 92 11.13 18.99 -4.01
C LYS A 92 12.14 17.86 -4.25
N ILE A 93 12.75 17.31 -3.19
CA ILE A 93 13.67 16.17 -3.30
C ILE A 93 12.99 14.95 -3.95
N TYR A 94 11.76 14.63 -3.55
CA TYR A 94 11.01 13.51 -4.10
C TYR A 94 10.69 13.73 -5.59
N SER A 95 10.35 14.96 -5.99
CA SER A 95 10.14 15.29 -7.40
C SER A 95 11.42 15.14 -8.23
N GLN A 96 12.57 15.56 -7.69
CA GLN A 96 13.87 15.43 -8.35
C GLN A 96 14.26 13.96 -8.53
N ARG A 97 13.98 13.09 -7.55
CA ARG A 97 14.25 11.65 -7.66
C ARG A 97 13.52 10.99 -8.84
N LYS A 98 12.35 11.48 -9.23
CA LYS A 98 11.66 10.95 -10.43
C LYS A 98 12.50 11.17 -11.69
N ILE A 99 13.23 12.29 -11.76
CA ILE A 99 14.09 12.63 -12.89
C ILE A 99 15.45 11.94 -12.77
N ASP A 100 16.03 11.87 -11.58
CA ASP A 100 17.39 11.35 -11.44
C ASP A 100 17.45 9.83 -11.35
N VAL A 101 16.49 9.23 -10.64
CA VAL A 101 16.54 7.82 -10.23
C VAL A 101 15.75 6.93 -11.19
N GLU A 102 14.56 7.35 -11.63
CA GLU A 102 13.74 6.52 -12.53
C GLU A 102 14.42 6.23 -13.88
N PRO A 103 15.12 7.17 -14.54
CA PRO A 103 15.84 6.87 -15.77
C PRO A 103 16.95 5.86 -15.57
N VAL A 104 17.65 5.87 -14.44
CA VAL A 104 18.70 4.88 -14.12
C VAL A 104 18.08 3.47 -14.06
N PHE A 105 16.93 3.31 -13.40
CA PHE A 105 16.19 2.05 -13.39
C PHE A 105 15.61 1.66 -14.75
N GLY A 106 15.12 2.64 -15.52
CA GLY A 106 14.65 2.46 -16.88
C GLY A 106 15.76 1.92 -17.79
N PHE A 107 16.94 2.54 -17.75
CA PHE A 107 18.10 2.09 -18.51
C PHE A 107 18.60 0.71 -18.08
N MET A 108 18.67 0.43 -16.78
CA MET A 108 19.02 -0.92 -16.30
C MET A 108 18.11 -1.99 -16.91
N LYS A 109 16.79 -1.76 -16.92
CA LYS A 109 15.84 -2.76 -17.41
C LYS A 109 15.78 -2.81 -18.94
N ALA A 110 15.65 -1.67 -19.60
CA ALA A 110 15.39 -1.59 -21.04
C ALA A 110 16.65 -1.77 -21.88
N ILE A 111 17.81 -1.26 -21.42
CA ILE A 111 19.06 -1.30 -22.19
C ILE A 111 19.94 -2.46 -21.75
N LEU A 112 20.16 -2.61 -20.43
CA LEU A 112 21.01 -3.68 -19.92
C LEU A 112 20.26 -5.02 -19.76
N GLY A 113 18.93 -5.04 -19.97
CA GLY A 113 18.11 -6.23 -19.75
C GLY A 113 18.08 -6.70 -18.28
N PHE A 114 18.58 -5.89 -17.35
CA PHE A 114 18.80 -6.25 -15.96
C PHE A 114 17.50 -6.13 -15.16
N THR A 115 16.69 -7.19 -15.19
CA THR A 115 15.39 -7.25 -14.50
C THR A 115 15.41 -8.09 -13.22
N ARG A 116 16.43 -8.92 -13.03
CA ARG A 116 16.60 -9.80 -11.87
C ARG A 116 18.08 -9.96 -11.53
N MET A 117 18.36 -10.27 -10.27
CA MET A 117 19.70 -10.68 -9.83
C MET A 117 19.99 -12.10 -10.33
N SER A 118 21.19 -12.31 -10.83
CA SER A 118 21.67 -13.62 -11.29
C SER A 118 22.27 -14.44 -10.15
N VAL A 119 22.65 -13.79 -9.04
CA VAL A 119 23.28 -14.43 -7.89
C VAL A 119 22.40 -14.41 -6.64
N ARG A 120 22.67 -15.33 -5.69
CA ARG A 120 22.03 -15.39 -4.38
C ARG A 120 23.03 -15.05 -3.26
N GLY A 121 22.54 -14.38 -2.22
CA GLY A 121 23.31 -13.97 -1.05
C GLY A 121 23.75 -12.50 -1.10
N ILE A 122 23.63 -11.79 0.02
CA ILE A 122 23.77 -10.32 0.12
C ILE A 122 25.10 -9.83 -0.47
N ASN A 123 26.22 -10.50 -0.15
CA ASN A 123 27.54 -10.07 -0.64
C ASN A 123 27.69 -10.22 -2.16
N LYS A 124 27.14 -11.29 -2.74
CA LYS A 124 27.18 -11.52 -4.19
C LYS A 124 26.27 -10.52 -4.91
N VAL A 125 25.06 -10.30 -4.40
CA VAL A 125 24.09 -9.33 -4.94
C VAL A 125 24.67 -7.91 -4.94
N LYS A 126 25.36 -7.51 -3.86
CA LYS A 126 26.05 -6.21 -3.80
C LYS A 126 27.09 -6.05 -4.91
N ARG A 127 27.87 -7.10 -5.19
CA ARG A 127 28.89 -7.07 -6.27
C ARG A 127 28.25 -6.99 -7.65
N GLU A 128 27.24 -7.83 -7.92
CA GLU A 128 26.50 -7.80 -9.19
C GLU A 128 25.89 -6.43 -9.45
N LEU A 129 25.19 -5.86 -8.46
CA LEU A 129 24.63 -4.52 -8.57
C LEU A 129 25.71 -3.45 -8.81
N GLY A 130 26.86 -3.58 -8.15
CA GLY A 130 28.01 -2.69 -8.36
C GLY A 130 28.49 -2.68 -9.82
N PHE A 131 28.60 -3.85 -10.46
CA PHE A 131 28.95 -3.93 -11.88
C PHE A 131 27.92 -3.28 -12.79
N VAL A 132 26.62 -3.50 -12.54
CA VAL A 132 25.54 -2.89 -13.31
C VAL A 132 25.59 -1.37 -13.20
N LEU A 133 25.74 -0.83 -11.99
CA LEU A 133 25.83 0.61 -11.75
C LEU A 133 27.09 1.21 -12.38
N MET A 134 28.23 0.50 -12.34
CA MET A 134 29.46 0.93 -13.01
C MET A 134 29.26 1.01 -14.52
N ALA A 135 28.62 0.01 -15.14
CA ALA A 135 28.31 0.03 -16.57
C ALA A 135 27.41 1.22 -16.96
N LEU A 136 26.41 1.55 -16.14
CA LEU A 136 25.57 2.73 -16.35
C LEU A 136 26.36 4.03 -16.25
N ASN A 137 27.28 4.13 -15.28
CA ASN A 137 28.12 5.32 -15.12
C ASN A 137 29.06 5.49 -16.31
N ILE A 138 29.71 4.41 -16.78
CA ILE A 138 30.58 4.45 -17.96
C ILE A 138 29.78 4.90 -19.20
N ARG A 139 28.56 4.41 -19.39
CA ARG A 139 27.70 4.81 -20.51
C ARG A 139 27.33 6.31 -20.51
N LYS A 140 27.33 6.95 -19.34
CA LYS A 140 27.01 8.39 -19.22
C LYS A 140 28.20 9.30 -19.57
N ILE A 141 29.42 8.77 -19.59
CA ILE A 141 30.63 9.45 -20.05
C ILE A 141 30.60 9.49 -21.58
#